data_AF-W2PME1-F1
#
_entry.id   AF-W2PME1-F1
#
_cell.length_a   1.000
_cell.length_b   1.000
_cell.length_c   1.000
_cell.angle_alpha   90.00
_cell.angle_beta   90.00
_cell.angle_gamma   90.00
#
_symmetry.space_group_name_H-M   'P 1'
#
loop_
_entity.id
_entity.type
_entity.pdbx_description
1 polymer ?
#
loop_
_entity_poly.entity_id
_entity_poly.type
_entity_poly.pdbx_seq_one_letter_code
_entity_poly.pdbx_strand_id
1 'polypeptide(L)'
;MQESGWQERDGGNVTILDCITTGARINSPRSLEACRRMGFKPSELLPKTVVEFLDHGVNRKYSLVEKEAAVLRHEHFEQLRQQKLETVRVEREAIINGLGPAPPSTALLSGSVPDSPLQQQVAPGFPPRRSQSARLWNGNTEEPEALAGSTLLQLEERRLARIKLRQQKDIQNAIEMEAKLSRLQEENARRAAEEAKRQEEQQRKLKARRMQLTAAKHEKELAKKRDEDKEAIEHKARRRSEAERERVLAEEAKEKARLRAQEAAQRDLERQRNADAWQAHTEELMRQQEEEVAANRRRMLEKELQVALKMENANKRRHQEALERREKANARIQNVTYQNELTIARKKQEVTDKQAAAAERAREIEKKTINELKERAAKSKQEEQVRKKRLDAAHALRQKHVSELLAKREQLEAKMEDTQHEREKARLLAQVEHQLSITQKEQNVARIQRMEAYARQQLLQRIASADARSRAVKERKRALLQARQQVATEAMIRRHRLAEAVEKLRTTSTKWDKIEEILYVYTSHLRGTT
;
A
#
# COMPACT_ATOMS: atom_id res chain seq x y z
N MET A 1 -3.99 -8.33 -43.89
CA MET A 1 -4.00 -7.16 -44.79
C MET A 1 -5.41 -7.02 -45.34
N GLN A 2 -6.26 -6.28 -44.62
CA GLN A 2 -7.55 -5.80 -45.11
C GLN A 2 -7.49 -4.30 -44.92
N GLU A 3 -7.25 -3.58 -46.01
CA GLU A 3 -7.32 -2.13 -46.06
C GLU A 3 -8.80 -1.74 -46.11
N SER A 4 -9.37 -1.45 -44.94
CA SER A 4 -10.70 -0.85 -44.85
C SER A 4 -10.62 0.61 -45.30
N GLY A 5 -11.35 0.90 -46.36
CA GLY A 5 -11.38 2.19 -47.04
C GLY A 5 -11.75 3.37 -46.14
N TRP A 6 -10.96 4.44 -46.27
CA TRP A 6 -11.31 5.77 -45.80
C TRP A 6 -11.29 6.68 -47.01
N GLN A 7 -12.48 7.19 -47.34
CA GLN A 7 -12.76 8.08 -48.46
C GLN A 7 -11.76 9.24 -48.52
N GLU A 8 -11.03 9.34 -49.65
CA GLU A 8 -10.44 10.58 -50.12
C GLU A 8 -11.56 11.61 -50.30
N ARG A 9 -11.80 12.42 -49.27
CA ARG A 9 -12.54 13.67 -49.43
C ARG A 9 -11.57 14.75 -49.90
N ASP A 10 -11.84 15.25 -51.10
CA ASP A 10 -11.48 16.54 -51.68
C ASP A 10 -10.17 17.19 -51.21
N GLY A 11 -9.16 17.15 -52.10
CA GLY A 11 -7.99 18.02 -52.36
C GLY A 11 -7.61 19.23 -51.47
N GLY A 12 -7.96 19.28 -50.19
CA GLY A 12 -7.62 20.33 -49.25
C GLY A 12 -6.30 20.05 -48.54
N ASN A 13 -5.48 21.08 -48.38
CA ASN A 13 -4.29 21.01 -47.53
C ASN A 13 -4.73 20.98 -46.04
N VAL A 14 -4.83 19.78 -45.46
CA VAL A 14 -4.98 19.52 -44.04
C VAL A 14 -3.70 19.97 -43.31
N THR A 15 -3.84 21.03 -42.52
CA THR A 15 -2.78 21.58 -41.68
C THR A 15 -2.74 20.91 -40.31
N ILE A 16 -1.76 21.29 -39.47
CA ILE A 16 -1.70 20.86 -38.07
C ILE A 16 -2.94 21.31 -37.28
N LEU A 17 -3.50 22.48 -37.60
CA LEU A 17 -4.69 23.02 -36.93
C LEU A 17 -5.92 22.18 -37.28
N ASP A 18 -6.04 21.78 -38.54
CA ASP A 18 -7.13 20.91 -39.00
C ASP A 18 -7.00 19.51 -38.41
N CYS A 19 -5.78 19.00 -38.24
CA CYS A 19 -5.52 17.73 -37.55
C CYS A 19 -5.94 17.77 -36.07
N ILE A 20 -5.79 18.92 -35.40
CA ILE A 20 -6.22 19.09 -33.99
C ILE A 20 -7.74 19.03 -33.89
N THR A 21 -8.46 19.67 -34.82
CA THR A 21 -9.94 19.77 -34.77
C THR A 21 -10.65 18.55 -35.32
N THR A 22 -10.16 17.99 -36.44
CA THR A 22 -10.84 16.91 -37.17
C THR A 22 -10.22 15.54 -36.93
N GLY A 23 -9.00 15.47 -36.38
CA GLY A 23 -8.23 14.23 -36.30
C GLY A 23 -7.74 13.71 -37.66
N ALA A 24 -7.88 14.49 -38.74
CA ALA A 24 -7.45 14.09 -40.08
C ALA A 24 -5.92 14.09 -40.23
N ARG A 25 -5.42 13.26 -41.14
CA ARG A 25 -3.99 13.15 -41.44
C ARG A 25 -3.46 14.41 -42.13
N ILE A 26 -2.40 14.98 -41.55
CA ILE A 26 -1.69 16.14 -42.10
C ILE A 26 -1.12 15.80 -43.48
N ASN A 27 -1.39 16.66 -44.46
CA ASN A 27 -0.82 16.60 -45.81
C ASN A 27 -0.17 17.93 -46.25
N SER A 28 -0.35 19.03 -45.50
CA SER A 28 0.19 20.34 -45.84
C SER A 28 1.74 20.36 -45.82
N PRO A 29 2.43 20.89 -46.86
CA PRO A 29 3.90 20.87 -46.95
C PRO A 29 4.61 21.46 -45.74
N ARG A 30 4.15 22.62 -45.24
CA ARG A 30 4.75 23.29 -44.07
C ARG A 30 4.56 22.50 -42.78
N SER A 31 3.41 21.85 -42.62
CA SER A 31 3.14 21.00 -41.46
C SER A 31 3.95 19.70 -41.50
N LEU A 32 4.13 19.10 -42.69
CA LEU A 32 5.01 17.96 -42.88
C LEU A 32 6.49 18.31 -42.65
N GLU A 33 6.91 19.50 -43.07
CA GLU A 33 8.25 20.01 -42.79
C GLU A 33 8.48 20.22 -41.29
N ALA A 34 7.52 20.83 -40.58
CA ALA A 34 7.58 20.97 -39.12
C ALA A 34 7.70 19.61 -38.41
N CYS A 35 6.92 18.60 -38.85
CA CYS A 35 7.03 17.24 -38.32
C CYS A 35 8.43 16.65 -38.53
N ARG A 36 9.02 16.84 -39.72
CA ARG A 36 10.37 16.35 -40.04
C ARG A 36 11.46 17.05 -39.22
N ARG A 37 11.36 18.37 -39.04
CA ARG A 37 12.30 19.15 -38.20
C ARG A 37 12.28 18.68 -36.75
N MET A 38 11.11 18.33 -36.23
CA MET A 38 10.93 17.85 -34.85
C MET A 38 11.05 16.32 -34.69
N GLY A 39 11.26 15.56 -35.76
CA GLY A 39 11.41 14.10 -35.72
C GLY A 39 10.12 13.32 -35.45
N PHE A 40 8.96 13.95 -35.57
CA PHE A 40 7.66 13.31 -35.37
C PHE A 40 7.11 12.71 -36.66
N LYS A 41 6.44 11.55 -36.56
CA LYS A 41 5.69 10.96 -37.69
C LYS A 41 4.26 11.52 -37.69
N PRO A 42 3.67 11.84 -38.85
CA PRO A 42 2.28 12.31 -38.92
C PRO A 42 1.26 11.33 -38.30
N SER A 43 1.54 10.02 -38.34
CA SER A 43 0.69 9.01 -37.71
C SER A 43 0.70 9.05 -36.18
N GLU A 44 1.72 9.64 -35.55
CA GLU A 44 1.80 9.79 -34.09
C GLU A 44 0.94 10.96 -33.57
N LEU A 45 0.42 11.80 -34.47
CA LEU A 45 -0.41 12.96 -34.16
C LEU A 45 -1.91 12.66 -34.29
N LEU A 46 -2.25 11.46 -34.80
CA LEU A 46 -3.64 11.03 -34.96
C LEU A 46 -4.20 10.59 -33.61
N PRO A 47 -5.46 10.95 -33.30
CA PRO A 47 -6.13 10.44 -32.10
C PRO A 47 -6.32 8.93 -32.22
N LYS A 48 -6.26 8.24 -31.08
CA LYS A 48 -6.47 6.80 -31.00
C LYS A 48 -7.53 6.50 -29.94
N THR A 49 -8.35 5.49 -30.19
CA THR A 49 -9.37 5.10 -29.20
C THR A 49 -8.78 4.19 -28.12
N VAL A 50 -9.39 4.15 -26.93
CA VAL A 50 -8.97 3.25 -25.83
C VAL A 50 -8.94 1.78 -26.27
N VAL A 51 -9.84 1.40 -27.19
CA VAL A 51 -9.94 0.04 -27.73
C VAL A 51 -8.66 -0.37 -28.47
N GLU A 52 -7.99 0.57 -29.15
CA GLU A 52 -6.73 0.31 -29.83
C GLU A 52 -5.57 -0.02 -28.87
N PHE A 53 -5.69 0.36 -27.59
CA PHE A 53 -4.70 0.06 -26.55
C PHE A 53 -5.01 -1.22 -25.79
N LEU A 54 -6.14 -1.89 -26.04
CA LEU A 54 -6.39 -3.23 -25.55
C LEU A 54 -5.55 -4.21 -26.35
N ASP A 55 -4.96 -5.23 -25.72
CA ASP A 55 -4.23 -6.25 -26.47
C ASP A 55 -5.20 -7.05 -27.35
N HIS A 56 -5.01 -6.98 -28.67
CA HIS A 56 -5.88 -7.62 -29.67
C HIS A 56 -5.61 -9.13 -29.78
N GLY A 57 -4.61 -9.65 -29.05
CA GLY A 57 -4.10 -11.01 -29.17
C GLY A 57 -4.94 -12.10 -28.51
N VAL A 58 -6.04 -11.77 -27.83
CA VAL A 58 -6.78 -12.79 -27.08
C VAL A 58 -8.29 -12.55 -27.15
N ASN A 59 -9.01 -13.53 -27.69
CA ASN A 59 -10.48 -13.73 -27.58
C ASN A 59 -10.95 -13.93 -26.12
N ARG A 60 -10.39 -13.21 -25.15
CA ARG A 60 -10.73 -13.30 -23.73
C ARG A 60 -11.49 -12.04 -23.31
N LYS A 61 -12.54 -12.23 -22.51
CA LYS A 61 -13.16 -11.15 -21.73
C LYS A 61 -12.05 -10.43 -20.98
N TYR A 62 -11.75 -9.18 -21.37
CA TYR A 62 -10.69 -8.39 -20.74
C TYR A 62 -10.93 -8.28 -19.22
N SER A 63 -9.90 -8.60 -18.43
CA SER A 63 -9.91 -8.35 -16.98
C SER A 63 -10.15 -6.87 -16.71
N LEU A 64 -10.79 -6.53 -15.58
CA LEU A 64 -10.98 -5.14 -15.17
C LEU A 64 -9.64 -4.39 -15.12
N VAL A 65 -8.58 -5.06 -14.66
CA VAL A 65 -7.21 -4.52 -14.61
C VAL A 65 -6.69 -4.18 -16.00
N GLU A 66 -7.00 -4.99 -17.01
CA GLU A 66 -6.54 -4.74 -18.38
C GLU A 66 -7.27 -3.56 -19.02
N LYS A 67 -8.55 -3.38 -18.70
CA LYS A 67 -9.31 -2.20 -19.13
C LYS A 67 -8.74 -0.93 -18.51
N GLU A 68 -8.42 -0.95 -17.21
CA GLU A 68 -7.76 0.17 -16.54
C GLU A 68 -6.37 0.44 -17.09
N ALA A 69 -5.57 -0.60 -17.36
CA ALA A 69 -4.28 -0.47 -18.00
C ALA A 69 -4.39 0.17 -19.40
N ALA A 70 -5.39 -0.21 -20.20
CA ALA A 70 -5.64 0.40 -21.51
C ALA A 70 -6.03 1.88 -21.41
N VAL A 71 -6.81 2.26 -20.40
CA VAL A 71 -7.11 3.66 -20.10
C VAL A 71 -5.83 4.43 -19.75
N LEU A 72 -4.98 3.89 -18.88
CA LEU A 72 -3.68 4.51 -18.56
C LEU A 72 -2.79 4.68 -19.79
N ARG A 73 -2.71 3.67 -20.67
CA ARG A 73 -1.96 3.75 -21.94
C ARG A 73 -2.52 4.83 -22.86
N HIS A 74 -3.85 4.93 -22.96
CA HIS A 74 -4.53 5.94 -23.76
C HIS A 74 -4.32 7.36 -23.21
N GLU A 75 -4.49 7.57 -21.90
CA GLU A 75 -4.27 8.87 -21.26
C GLU A 75 -2.83 9.36 -21.45
N HIS A 76 -1.85 8.48 -21.24
CA HIS A 76 -0.44 8.79 -21.49
C HIS A 76 -0.19 9.13 -22.96
N PHE A 77 -0.76 8.36 -23.89
CA PHE A 77 -0.67 8.64 -25.31
C PHE A 77 -1.27 9.99 -25.69
N GLU A 78 -2.47 10.33 -25.21
CA GLU A 78 -3.13 11.61 -25.52
C GLU A 78 -2.37 12.80 -24.93
N GLN A 79 -1.84 12.68 -23.71
CA GLN A 79 -0.97 13.71 -23.12
C GLN A 79 0.27 13.96 -24.00
N LEU A 80 0.96 12.90 -24.43
CA LEU A 80 2.11 13.02 -25.32
C LEU A 80 1.72 13.55 -26.69
N ARG A 81 0.59 13.10 -27.24
CA ARG A 81 0.06 13.56 -28.52
C ARG A 81 -0.19 15.07 -28.50
N GLN A 82 -0.83 15.59 -27.45
CA GLN A 82 -1.07 17.02 -27.28
C GLN A 82 0.24 17.80 -27.22
N GLN A 83 1.24 17.33 -26.46
CA GLN A 83 2.56 17.95 -26.41
C GLN A 83 3.25 17.97 -27.80
N LYS A 84 3.15 16.86 -28.54
CA LYS A 84 3.70 16.77 -29.91
C LYS A 84 2.98 17.73 -30.87
N LEU A 85 1.65 17.81 -30.80
CA LEU A 85 0.84 18.72 -31.62
C LEU A 85 1.24 20.17 -31.39
N GLU A 86 1.38 20.59 -30.13
CA GLU A 86 1.79 21.96 -29.80
C GLU A 86 3.22 22.25 -30.27
N THR A 87 4.14 21.31 -30.09
CA THR A 87 5.52 21.45 -30.58
C THR A 87 5.56 21.62 -32.10
N VAL A 88 4.78 20.83 -32.85
CA VAL A 88 4.69 20.93 -34.31
C VAL A 88 3.99 22.22 -34.75
N ARG A 89 2.99 22.68 -33.99
CA ARG A 89 2.31 23.94 -34.24
C ARG A 89 3.28 25.12 -34.15
N VAL A 90 4.05 25.21 -33.07
CA VAL A 90 5.07 26.26 -32.88
C VAL A 90 6.10 26.24 -33.99
N GLU A 91 6.62 25.06 -34.37
CA GLU A 91 7.59 24.97 -35.47
C GLU A 91 6.98 25.33 -36.82
N ARG A 92 5.71 24.99 -37.07
CA ARG A 92 5.01 25.41 -38.28
C ARG A 92 4.88 26.93 -38.34
N GLU A 93 4.55 27.58 -37.23
CA GLU A 93 4.50 29.05 -37.15
C GLU A 93 5.90 29.66 -37.39
N ALA A 94 6.96 29.06 -36.86
CA ALA A 94 8.33 29.47 -37.15
C ALA A 94 8.68 29.38 -38.65
N ILE A 95 8.27 28.30 -39.33
CA ILE A 95 8.43 28.16 -40.79
C ILE A 95 7.67 29.25 -41.54
N ILE A 96 6.44 29.57 -41.12
CA ILE A 96 5.63 30.62 -41.76
C ILE A 96 6.29 31.99 -41.61
N ASN A 97 6.86 32.26 -40.43
CA ASN A 97 7.55 33.51 -40.11
C ASN A 97 8.95 33.60 -40.77
N GLY A 98 9.36 32.59 -41.55
CA GLY A 98 10.66 32.58 -42.23
C GLY A 98 11.84 32.40 -41.27
N LEU A 99 11.59 32.01 -40.03
CA LEU A 99 12.65 31.64 -39.10
C LEU A 99 13.26 30.33 -39.62
N GLY A 100 14.54 30.39 -40.00
CA GLY A 100 15.29 29.24 -40.51
C GLY A 100 15.25 28.05 -39.53
N PRO A 101 15.65 26.83 -39.96
CA PRO A 101 15.59 25.65 -39.10
C PRO A 101 16.30 25.92 -37.77
N ALA A 102 15.55 25.85 -36.68
CA ALA A 102 16.09 26.02 -35.34
C ALA A 102 17.23 25.00 -35.12
N PRO A 103 18.37 25.40 -34.55
CA PRO A 103 19.45 24.47 -34.25
C PRO A 103 18.92 23.34 -33.35
N PRO A 104 19.39 22.10 -33.50
CA PRO A 104 18.85 20.93 -32.78
C PRO A 104 18.90 21.08 -31.25
N SER A 105 19.74 21.99 -30.72
CA SER A 105 19.88 22.27 -29.30
C SER A 105 18.75 23.12 -28.69
N THR A 106 17.99 23.90 -29.47
CA THR A 106 16.93 24.77 -28.92
C THR A 106 15.56 24.08 -28.85
N ALA A 107 15.33 23.01 -29.62
CA ALA A 107 14.07 22.26 -29.63
C ALA A 107 13.86 21.38 -28.37
N LEU A 108 14.89 21.20 -27.54
CA LEU A 108 14.82 20.44 -26.28
C LEU A 108 14.37 21.29 -25.07
N LEU A 109 14.21 22.61 -25.23
CA LEU A 109 13.95 23.54 -24.12
C LEU A 109 12.51 24.07 -24.03
N SER A 110 11.59 23.62 -24.90
CA SER A 110 10.20 24.11 -24.94
C SER A 110 9.17 23.17 -24.28
N GLY A 111 9.63 22.26 -23.41
CA GLY A 111 8.74 21.50 -22.53
C GLY A 111 8.56 22.24 -21.21
N SER A 112 7.45 22.96 -21.05
CA SER A 112 7.06 23.62 -19.81
C SER A 112 6.83 22.60 -18.68
N VAL A 113 7.70 22.63 -17.68
CA VAL A 113 7.49 22.03 -16.35
C VAL A 113 7.74 23.16 -15.35
N PRO A 114 6.87 23.40 -14.35
CA PRO A 114 7.17 24.41 -13.34
C PRO A 114 8.16 23.86 -12.31
N ASP A 115 9.13 24.70 -11.95
CA ASP A 115 10.02 24.65 -10.80
C ASP A 115 10.91 23.41 -10.59
N SER A 116 12.14 23.48 -11.13
CA SER A 116 13.39 23.17 -10.40
C SER A 116 14.62 23.56 -11.23
N PRO A 117 15.68 24.17 -10.64
CA PRO A 117 16.86 24.55 -11.38
C PRO A 117 17.83 23.37 -11.42
N LEU A 118 17.90 22.67 -12.56
CA LEU A 118 18.99 21.74 -12.84
C LEU A 118 19.83 22.27 -13.99
N GLN A 119 20.99 22.77 -13.56
CA GLN A 119 22.12 23.26 -14.31
C GLN A 119 22.66 22.15 -15.21
N GLN A 120 22.66 22.44 -16.51
CA GLN A 120 23.10 21.56 -17.59
C GLN A 120 24.61 21.31 -17.47
N GLN A 121 25.01 20.11 -17.04
CA GLN A 121 26.40 19.65 -17.13
C GLN A 121 26.73 19.36 -18.60
N VAL A 122 27.68 20.12 -19.15
CA VAL A 122 28.35 19.80 -20.42
C VAL A 122 29.67 19.11 -20.08
N ALA A 123 29.88 17.92 -20.66
CA ALA A 123 31.11 17.15 -20.52
C ALA A 123 32.34 17.92 -21.04
N PRO A 124 33.51 17.85 -20.38
CA PRO A 124 34.72 18.52 -20.84
C PRO A 124 35.42 17.63 -21.88
N GLY A 125 35.74 18.15 -23.06
CA GLY A 125 36.61 17.39 -23.97
C GLY A 125 36.67 17.79 -25.44
N PHE A 126 35.84 18.70 -25.95
CA PHE A 126 35.94 19.15 -27.34
C PHE A 126 35.82 20.67 -27.45
N PRO A 127 36.85 21.38 -27.95
CA PRO A 127 36.73 22.80 -28.22
C PRO A 127 35.78 23.03 -29.41
N PRO A 128 34.87 24.01 -29.36
CA PRO A 128 34.04 24.32 -30.52
C PRO A 128 34.91 24.85 -31.66
N ARG A 129 34.80 24.21 -32.83
CA ARG A 129 35.40 24.66 -34.09
C ARG A 129 34.87 26.06 -34.40
N ARG A 130 35.72 27.07 -34.20
CA ARG A 130 35.48 28.46 -34.59
C ARG A 130 35.25 28.51 -36.09
N SER A 131 34.00 28.76 -36.51
CA SER A 131 33.69 29.18 -37.86
C SER A 131 34.38 30.51 -38.13
N GLN A 132 35.48 30.48 -38.89
CA GLN A 132 36.06 31.70 -39.45
C GLN A 132 35.05 32.22 -40.48
N SER A 133 34.34 33.29 -40.13
CA SER A 133 33.58 34.06 -41.09
C SER A 133 34.57 34.68 -42.08
N ALA A 134 34.27 34.49 -43.36
CA ALA A 134 34.95 35.13 -44.46
C ALA A 134 34.91 36.65 -44.25
N ARG A 135 36.07 37.26 -43.96
CA ARG A 135 36.23 38.71 -44.14
C ARG A 135 36.35 38.97 -45.63
N LEU A 136 35.41 39.73 -46.16
CA LEU A 136 35.54 40.38 -47.46
C LEU A 136 36.81 41.24 -47.45
N TRP A 137 37.72 40.97 -48.38
CA TRP A 137 38.74 41.91 -48.80
C TRP A 137 38.05 43.04 -49.58
N ASN A 138 37.84 44.18 -48.92
CA ASN A 138 37.67 45.45 -49.63
C ASN A 138 39.07 45.95 -49.99
N GLY A 139 39.37 45.99 -51.29
CA GLY A 139 40.52 46.73 -51.81
C GLY A 139 40.14 48.19 -51.92
N ASN A 140 40.74 49.03 -51.07
CA ASN A 140 40.91 50.46 -51.35
C ASN A 140 42.39 50.78 -51.12
N THR A 141 43.05 51.02 -52.24
CA THR A 141 44.42 51.46 -52.41
C THR A 141 44.42 52.98 -52.33
N GLU A 142 45.08 53.57 -51.33
CA GLU A 142 45.52 54.97 -51.38
C GLU A 142 46.89 55.07 -50.70
N GLU A 143 47.93 55.17 -51.53
CA GLU A 143 49.27 55.62 -51.18
C GLU A 143 49.28 57.15 -51.14
N PRO A 144 50.04 57.77 -50.21
CA PRO A 144 50.61 59.08 -50.47
C PRO A 144 52.15 59.03 -50.44
N GLU A 145 52.74 59.37 -51.59
CA GLU A 145 54.11 59.84 -51.72
C GLU A 145 54.36 61.09 -50.88
N ALA A 146 55.33 61.04 -49.95
CA ALA A 146 56.06 62.23 -49.52
C ALA A 146 57.39 61.88 -48.80
N LEU A 147 58.47 62.41 -49.37
CA LEU A 147 59.68 62.93 -48.72
C LEU A 147 60.72 61.93 -48.18
N ALA A 148 61.72 61.70 -49.04
CA ALA A 148 63.04 61.18 -48.71
C ALA A 148 63.89 62.27 -48.03
N GLY A 149 64.51 61.92 -46.90
CA GLY A 149 65.58 62.74 -46.29
C GLY A 149 65.56 62.89 -44.76
N SER A 150 65.05 61.91 -44.00
CA SER A 150 65.30 61.72 -42.54
C SER A 150 64.62 60.42 -42.03
N THR A 151 64.37 59.48 -42.94
CA THR A 151 63.24 58.56 -42.78
C THR A 151 63.64 57.27 -42.09
N LEU A 152 64.89 56.83 -42.16
CA LEU A 152 65.25 55.47 -41.72
C LEU A 152 65.26 55.33 -40.18
N LEU A 153 65.84 56.30 -39.47
CA LEU A 153 65.90 56.31 -38.00
C LEU A 153 64.52 56.56 -37.36
N GLN A 154 63.73 57.47 -37.93
CA GLN A 154 62.34 57.71 -37.50
C GLN A 154 61.39 56.56 -37.86
N LEU A 155 61.63 55.86 -38.98
CA LEU A 155 60.90 54.63 -39.33
C LEU A 155 61.26 53.50 -38.38
N GLU A 156 62.53 53.39 -37.97
CA GLU A 156 62.99 52.43 -36.95
C GLU A 156 62.40 52.74 -35.57
N GLU A 157 62.39 54.00 -35.13
CA GLU A 157 61.71 54.43 -33.90
C GLU A 157 60.21 54.15 -33.95
N ARG A 158 59.54 54.44 -35.07
CA ARG A 158 58.12 54.08 -35.29
C ARG A 158 57.91 52.57 -35.35
N ARG A 159 58.90 51.79 -35.79
CA ARG A 159 58.83 50.33 -35.82
C ARG A 159 59.00 49.76 -34.42
N LEU A 160 59.96 50.26 -33.65
CA LEU A 160 60.17 49.92 -32.23
C LEU A 160 58.99 50.33 -31.36
N ALA A 161 58.42 51.53 -31.56
CA ALA A 161 57.21 51.96 -30.87
C ALA A 161 56.01 51.06 -31.20
N ARG A 162 55.85 50.65 -32.48
CA ARG A 162 54.83 49.67 -32.88
C ARG A 162 55.07 48.29 -32.29
N ILE A 163 56.31 47.85 -32.14
CA ILE A 163 56.66 46.58 -31.50
C ILE A 163 56.36 46.65 -29.99
N LYS A 164 56.78 47.72 -29.30
CA LYS A 164 56.47 47.94 -27.88
C LYS A 164 54.97 48.03 -27.63
N LEU A 165 54.22 48.71 -28.49
CA LEU A 165 52.76 48.80 -28.38
C LEU A 165 52.07 47.45 -28.62
N ARG A 166 52.58 46.62 -29.54
CA ARG A 166 52.09 45.24 -29.71
C ARG A 166 52.38 44.40 -28.48
N GLN A 167 53.62 44.43 -27.98
CA GLN A 167 54.01 43.73 -26.77
C GLN A 167 53.17 44.18 -25.56
N GLN A 168 52.90 45.47 -25.42
CA GLN A 168 52.04 46.01 -24.36
C GLN A 168 50.59 45.53 -24.50
N LYS A 169 50.04 45.50 -25.72
CA LYS A 169 48.70 44.95 -25.98
C LYS A 169 48.63 43.45 -25.76
N ASP A 170 49.68 42.71 -26.09
CA ASP A 170 49.76 41.26 -25.87
C ASP A 170 49.83 40.95 -24.37
N ILE A 171 50.60 41.73 -23.60
CA ILE A 171 50.64 41.65 -22.13
C ILE A 171 49.27 42.02 -21.53
N GLN A 172 48.62 43.09 -22.01
CA GLN A 172 47.28 43.46 -21.56
C GLN A 172 46.24 42.36 -21.86
N ASN A 173 46.28 41.78 -23.06
CA ASN A 173 45.40 40.66 -23.42
C ASN A 173 45.68 39.41 -22.56
N ALA A 174 46.95 39.13 -22.23
CA ALA A 174 47.31 38.03 -21.35
C ALA A 174 46.75 38.25 -19.93
N ILE A 175 46.92 39.45 -19.37
CA ILE A 175 46.37 39.83 -18.06
C ILE A 175 44.83 39.76 -18.07
N GLU A 176 44.17 40.21 -19.13
CA GLU A 176 42.72 40.12 -19.25
C GLU A 176 42.22 38.67 -19.33
N MET A 177 42.95 37.80 -20.03
CA MET A 177 42.63 36.38 -20.13
C MET A 177 42.84 35.67 -18.79
N GLU A 178 43.93 35.99 -18.09
CA GLU A 178 44.22 35.45 -16.75
C GLU A 178 43.18 35.94 -15.73
N ALA A 179 42.79 37.22 -15.78
CA ALA A 179 41.71 37.77 -14.97
C ALA A 179 40.34 37.12 -15.27
N LYS A 180 40.05 36.83 -16.54
CA LYS A 180 38.83 36.08 -16.93
C LYS A 180 38.85 34.65 -16.42
N LEU A 181 40.00 33.96 -16.51
CA LEU A 181 40.16 32.60 -15.98
C LEU A 181 40.03 32.57 -14.46
N SER A 182 40.64 33.51 -13.75
CA SER A 182 40.54 33.66 -12.29
C SER A 182 39.10 33.92 -11.84
N ARG A 183 38.37 34.83 -12.52
CA ARG A 183 36.93 35.05 -12.24
C ARG A 183 36.08 33.81 -12.46
N LEU A 184 36.37 33.04 -13.51
CA LEU A 184 35.64 31.82 -13.83
C LEU A 184 35.94 30.70 -12.82
N GLN A 185 37.18 30.62 -12.33
CA GLN A 185 37.57 29.75 -11.22
C GLN A 185 36.87 30.15 -9.91
N GLU A 186 36.82 31.44 -9.56
CA GLU A 186 36.12 31.95 -8.40
C GLU A 186 34.60 31.70 -8.47
N GLU A 187 33.98 31.90 -9.63
CA GLU A 187 32.56 31.67 -9.83
C GLU A 187 32.21 30.17 -9.73
N ASN A 188 33.05 29.30 -10.29
CA ASN A 188 32.92 27.85 -10.14
C ASN A 188 33.11 27.42 -8.68
N ALA A 189 34.08 27.99 -7.96
CA ALA A 189 34.29 27.72 -6.54
C ALA A 189 33.10 28.17 -5.68
N ARG A 190 32.50 29.34 -6.00
CA ARG A 190 31.28 29.83 -5.34
C ARG A 190 30.08 28.91 -5.59
N ARG A 191 29.85 28.50 -6.84
CA ARG A 191 28.76 27.56 -7.19
C ARG A 191 28.94 26.21 -6.49
N ALA A 192 30.17 25.67 -6.46
CA ALA A 192 30.47 24.44 -5.75
C ALA A 192 30.24 24.57 -4.22
N ALA A 193 30.60 25.71 -3.61
CA ALA A 193 30.35 25.96 -2.20
C ALA A 193 28.86 26.11 -1.86
N GLU A 194 28.06 26.72 -2.74
CA GLU A 194 26.61 26.81 -2.58
C GLU A 194 25.92 25.45 -2.73
N GLU A 195 26.34 24.63 -3.69
CA GLU A 195 25.83 23.26 -3.85
C GLU A 195 26.18 22.39 -2.65
N ALA A 196 27.40 22.50 -2.12
CA ALA A 196 27.82 21.82 -0.90
C ALA A 196 26.95 22.22 0.31
N LYS A 197 26.65 23.52 0.47
CA LYS A 197 25.73 24.01 1.52
C LYS A 197 24.32 23.44 1.36
N ARG A 198 23.77 23.42 0.13
CA ARG A 198 22.44 22.83 -0.13
C ARG A 198 22.42 21.34 0.20
N GLN A 199 23.46 20.59 -0.14
CA GLN A 199 23.58 19.17 0.20
C GLN A 199 23.69 18.96 1.71
N GLU A 200 24.46 19.79 2.42
CA GLU A 200 24.57 19.72 3.87
C GLU A 200 23.22 20.02 4.56
N GLU A 201 22.48 21.02 4.09
CA GLU A 201 21.12 21.32 4.59
C GLU A 201 20.14 20.18 4.33
N GLN A 202 20.19 19.54 3.15
CA GLN A 202 19.37 18.36 2.86
C GLN A 202 19.74 17.18 3.79
N GLN A 203 21.03 16.93 4.01
CA GLN A 203 21.48 15.91 4.96
C GLN A 203 21.08 16.24 6.40
N ARG A 204 21.15 17.50 6.83
CA ARG A 204 20.67 17.96 8.14
C ARG A 204 19.16 17.75 8.28
N LYS A 205 18.35 18.09 7.26
CA LYS A 205 16.90 17.83 7.24
C LYS A 205 16.57 16.34 7.35
N LEU A 206 17.29 15.48 6.61
CA LEU A 206 17.12 14.03 6.68
C LEU A 206 17.50 13.46 8.05
N LYS A 207 18.62 13.91 8.64
CA LYS A 207 19.04 13.52 9.99
C LYS A 207 18.02 13.98 11.05
N ALA A 208 17.53 15.22 10.95
CA ALA A 208 16.51 15.75 11.85
C ALA A 208 15.20 14.94 11.76
N ARG A 209 14.72 14.62 10.56
CA ARG A 209 13.53 13.78 10.36
C ARG A 209 13.73 12.37 10.94
N ARG A 210 14.93 11.79 10.79
CA ARG A 210 15.28 10.49 11.38
C ARG A 210 15.29 10.55 12.91
N MET A 211 15.88 11.60 13.51
CA MET A 211 15.87 11.83 14.96
C MET A 211 14.46 12.03 15.51
N GLN A 212 13.60 12.78 14.82
CA GLN A 212 12.20 12.98 15.20
C GLN A 212 11.42 11.66 15.16
N LEU A 213 11.62 10.83 14.13
CA LEU A 213 10.99 9.50 14.06
C LEU A 213 11.47 8.58 15.18
N THR A 214 12.75 8.61 15.55
CA THR A 214 13.25 7.82 16.68
C THR A 214 12.74 8.35 18.01
N ALA A 215 12.65 9.66 18.20
CA ALA A 215 12.09 10.28 19.39
C ALA A 215 10.59 9.95 19.55
N ALA A 216 9.80 10.03 18.46
CA ALA A 216 8.39 9.67 18.46
C ALA A 216 8.15 8.17 18.74
N LYS A 217 9.06 7.29 18.29
CA LYS A 217 9.01 5.86 18.66
C LYS A 217 9.29 5.65 20.15
N HIS A 218 10.33 6.29 20.66
CA HIS A 218 10.69 6.22 22.08
C HIS A 218 9.59 6.81 22.98
N GLU A 219 8.95 7.90 22.56
CA GLU A 219 7.82 8.51 23.27
C GLU A 219 6.60 7.58 23.31
N LYS A 220 6.27 6.90 22.19
CA LYS A 220 5.21 5.88 22.14
C LYS A 220 5.52 4.68 23.05
N GLU A 221 6.77 4.25 23.12
CA GLU A 221 7.19 3.17 24.04
C GLU A 221 7.09 3.60 25.50
N LEU A 222 7.49 4.83 25.84
CA LEU A 222 7.32 5.37 27.19
C LEU A 222 5.86 5.56 27.58
N ALA A 223 5.01 6.01 26.64
CA ALA A 223 3.57 6.13 26.87
C ALA A 223 2.93 4.75 27.11
N LYS A 224 3.27 3.75 26.29
CA LYS A 224 2.81 2.38 26.45
C LYS A 224 3.23 1.79 27.81
N LYS A 225 4.48 1.99 28.23
CA LYS A 225 4.94 1.58 29.57
C LYS A 225 4.17 2.27 30.69
N ARG A 226 3.88 3.57 30.56
CA ARG A 226 3.08 4.31 31.55
C ARG A 226 1.65 3.80 31.67
N ASP A 227 1.04 3.38 30.56
CA ASP A 227 -0.31 2.83 30.57
C ASP A 227 -0.31 1.39 31.12
N GLU A 228 0.69 0.57 30.76
CA GLU A 228 0.91 -0.76 31.36
C GLU A 228 1.16 -0.67 32.89
N ASP A 229 1.92 0.32 33.36
CA ASP A 229 2.16 0.56 34.79
C ASP A 229 0.88 1.01 35.52
N LYS A 230 0.05 1.85 34.90
CA LYS A 230 -1.25 2.26 35.47
C LYS A 230 -2.22 1.08 35.57
N GLU A 231 -2.34 0.27 34.52
CA GLU A 231 -3.17 -0.93 34.51
C GLU A 231 -2.68 -1.95 35.56
N ALA A 232 -1.36 -2.09 35.75
CA ALA A 232 -0.79 -2.95 36.79
C ALA A 232 -1.08 -2.45 38.21
N ILE A 233 -1.05 -1.12 38.43
CA ILE A 233 -1.43 -0.50 39.71
C ILE A 233 -2.93 -0.71 39.99
N GLU A 234 -3.79 -0.52 38.99
CA GLU A 234 -5.23 -0.74 39.11
C GLU A 234 -5.57 -2.22 39.39
N HIS A 235 -4.91 -3.16 38.70
CA HIS A 235 -5.07 -4.59 38.97
C HIS A 235 -4.61 -4.97 40.39
N LYS A 236 -3.52 -4.37 40.88
CA LYS A 236 -3.03 -4.59 42.25
C LYS A 236 -3.99 -4.00 43.29
N ALA A 237 -4.58 -2.83 43.02
CA ALA A 237 -5.58 -2.21 43.89
C ALA A 237 -6.88 -3.02 43.95
N ARG A 238 -7.38 -3.54 42.82
CA ARG A 238 -8.55 -4.41 42.76
C ARG A 238 -8.34 -5.70 43.55
N ARG A 239 -7.19 -6.38 43.36
CA ARG A 239 -6.85 -7.59 44.14
C ARG A 239 -6.73 -7.33 45.65
N ARG A 240 -6.24 -6.16 46.07
CA ARG A 240 -6.22 -5.77 47.49
C ARG A 240 -7.62 -5.56 48.04
N SER A 241 -8.49 -4.86 47.30
CA SER A 241 -9.87 -4.62 47.72
C SER A 241 -10.71 -5.90 47.80
N GLU A 242 -10.48 -6.86 46.91
CA GLU A 242 -11.14 -8.18 46.93
C GLU A 242 -10.63 -9.03 48.09
N ALA A 243 -9.31 -9.06 48.34
CA ALA A 243 -8.72 -9.77 49.47
C ALA A 243 -9.13 -9.19 50.83
N GLU A 244 -9.31 -7.87 50.95
CA GLU A 244 -9.84 -7.24 52.16
C GLU A 244 -11.30 -7.61 52.40
N ARG A 245 -12.14 -7.61 51.35
CA ARG A 245 -13.55 -8.06 51.45
C ARG A 245 -13.66 -9.54 51.83
N GLU A 246 -12.81 -10.38 51.26
CA GLU A 246 -12.76 -11.82 51.60
C GLU A 246 -12.28 -12.05 53.04
N ARG A 247 -11.30 -11.27 53.52
CA ARG A 247 -10.84 -11.31 54.92
C ARG A 247 -11.94 -10.91 55.90
N VAL A 248 -12.68 -9.84 55.63
CA VAL A 248 -13.80 -9.40 56.49
C VAL A 248 -14.89 -10.48 56.55
N LEU A 249 -15.28 -11.05 55.41
CA LEU A 249 -16.27 -12.14 55.38
C LEU A 249 -15.78 -13.41 56.09
N ALA A 250 -14.48 -13.72 56.02
CA ALA A 250 -13.88 -14.86 56.71
C ALA A 250 -13.80 -14.65 58.23
N GLU A 251 -13.52 -13.43 58.70
CA GLU A 251 -13.54 -13.09 60.13
C GLU A 251 -14.96 -13.13 60.70
N GLU A 252 -15.95 -12.58 59.98
CA GLU A 252 -17.36 -12.69 60.36
C GLU A 252 -17.84 -14.16 60.41
N ALA A 253 -17.37 -15.00 59.50
CA ALA A 253 -17.69 -16.44 59.51
C ALA A 253 -17.04 -17.16 60.71
N LYS A 254 -15.81 -16.80 61.09
CA LYS A 254 -15.11 -17.35 62.26
C LYS A 254 -15.78 -16.94 63.56
N GLU A 255 -16.19 -15.69 63.71
CA GLU A 255 -16.91 -15.21 64.90
C GLU A 255 -18.28 -15.88 65.03
N LYS A 256 -19.03 -16.03 63.92
CA LYS A 256 -20.30 -16.80 63.91
C LYS A 256 -20.10 -18.28 64.25
N ALA A 257 -19.01 -18.90 63.80
CA ALA A 257 -18.68 -20.28 64.14
C ALA A 257 -18.29 -20.43 65.62
N ARG A 258 -17.54 -19.47 66.18
CA ARG A 258 -17.16 -19.43 67.60
C ARG A 258 -18.38 -19.28 68.51
N LEU A 259 -19.35 -18.43 68.14
CA LEU A 259 -20.61 -18.28 68.87
C LEU A 259 -21.43 -19.58 68.86
N ARG A 260 -21.53 -20.26 67.71
CA ARG A 260 -22.22 -21.57 67.61
C ARG A 260 -21.51 -22.67 68.41
N ALA A 261 -20.18 -22.65 68.47
CA ALA A 261 -19.40 -23.60 69.27
C ALA A 261 -19.61 -23.39 70.77
N GLN A 262 -19.70 -22.13 71.23
CA GLN A 262 -20.03 -21.81 72.62
C GLN A 262 -21.47 -22.22 72.99
N GLU A 263 -22.44 -22.00 72.10
CA GLU A 263 -23.83 -22.45 72.28
C GLU A 263 -23.93 -23.99 72.33
N ALA A 264 -23.19 -24.70 71.48
CA ALA A 264 -23.12 -26.16 71.49
C ALA A 264 -22.47 -26.70 72.79
N ALA A 265 -21.37 -26.10 73.24
CA ALA A 265 -20.69 -26.46 74.48
C ALA A 265 -21.58 -26.23 75.72
N GLN A 266 -22.39 -25.15 75.73
CA GLN A 266 -23.36 -24.90 76.80
C GLN A 266 -24.47 -25.97 76.83
N ARG A 267 -25.01 -26.34 75.67
CA ARG A 267 -26.00 -27.44 75.57
C ARG A 267 -25.41 -28.79 75.98
N ASP A 268 -24.13 -29.06 75.70
CA ASP A 268 -23.45 -30.28 76.14
C ASP A 268 -23.27 -30.32 77.67
N LEU A 269 -22.93 -29.18 78.28
CA LEU A 269 -22.82 -29.04 79.74
C LEU A 269 -24.19 -29.20 80.43
N GLU A 270 -25.27 -28.71 79.82
CA GLU A 270 -26.65 -28.93 80.30
C GLU A 270 -27.08 -30.39 80.18
N ARG A 271 -26.72 -31.07 79.09
CA ARG A 271 -26.97 -32.52 78.93
C ARG A 271 -26.23 -33.36 79.96
N GLN A 272 -24.98 -33.02 80.26
CA GLN A 272 -24.18 -33.70 81.29
C GLN A 272 -24.76 -33.46 82.69
N ARG A 273 -25.08 -32.21 83.05
CA ARG A 273 -25.71 -31.91 84.35
C ARG A 273 -27.03 -32.63 84.56
N ASN A 274 -27.85 -32.76 83.51
CA ASN A 274 -29.11 -33.50 83.58
C ASN A 274 -28.88 -35.03 83.70
N ALA A 275 -27.85 -35.57 83.04
CA ALA A 275 -27.47 -36.97 83.17
C ALA A 275 -26.92 -37.28 84.57
N ASP A 276 -26.05 -36.42 85.11
CA ASP A 276 -25.46 -36.55 86.44
C ASP A 276 -26.52 -36.40 87.54
N ALA A 277 -27.48 -35.47 87.37
CA ALA A 277 -28.61 -35.32 88.29
C ALA A 277 -29.55 -36.54 88.27
N TRP A 278 -29.75 -37.15 87.09
CA TRP A 278 -30.51 -38.39 86.97
C TRP A 278 -29.78 -39.56 87.63
N GLN A 279 -28.46 -39.69 87.40
CA GLN A 279 -27.61 -40.70 88.04
C GLN A 279 -27.60 -40.58 89.56
N ALA A 280 -27.41 -39.38 90.10
CA ALA A 280 -27.48 -39.12 91.54
C ALA A 280 -28.86 -39.47 92.14
N HIS A 281 -29.95 -39.18 91.44
CA HIS A 281 -31.29 -39.56 91.89
C HIS A 281 -31.50 -41.09 91.88
N THR A 282 -30.95 -41.81 90.91
CA THR A 282 -30.95 -43.28 90.92
C THR A 282 -30.07 -43.87 92.02
N GLU A 283 -28.90 -43.28 92.30
CA GLU A 283 -28.00 -43.74 93.36
C GLU A 283 -28.59 -43.52 94.76
N GLU A 284 -29.24 -42.37 94.99
CA GLU A 284 -29.96 -42.09 96.24
C GLU A 284 -31.11 -43.08 96.48
N LEU A 285 -31.85 -43.43 95.42
CA LEU A 285 -32.94 -44.42 95.48
C LEU A 285 -32.42 -45.84 95.80
N MET A 286 -31.28 -46.23 95.24
CA MET A 286 -30.64 -47.52 95.53
C MET A 286 -30.09 -47.56 96.96
N ARG A 287 -29.53 -46.46 97.46
CA ARG A 287 -29.02 -46.35 98.84
C ARG A 287 -30.14 -46.46 99.89
N GLN A 288 -31.31 -45.88 99.61
CA GLN A 288 -32.49 -46.01 100.47
C GLN A 288 -32.98 -47.47 100.54
N GLN A 289 -32.91 -48.23 99.45
CA GLN A 289 -33.26 -49.65 99.44
C GLN A 289 -32.24 -50.52 100.22
N GLU A 290 -30.96 -50.17 100.20
CA GLU A 290 -29.91 -50.87 100.97
C GLU A 290 -30.05 -50.65 102.50
N GLU A 291 -30.43 -49.44 102.92
CA GLU A 291 -30.70 -49.11 104.33
C GLU A 291 -31.96 -49.84 104.87
N GLU A 292 -33.02 -49.97 104.05
CA GLU A 292 -34.23 -50.72 104.40
C GLU A 292 -34.00 -52.25 104.52
N VAL A 293 -33.15 -52.81 103.64
CA VAL A 293 -32.77 -54.23 103.69
C VAL A 293 -31.88 -54.53 104.92
N ALA A 294 -30.99 -53.61 105.29
CA ALA A 294 -30.17 -53.74 106.50
C ALA A 294 -31.00 -53.63 107.80
N ALA A 295 -32.04 -52.78 107.83
CA ALA A 295 -32.95 -52.63 108.97
C ALA A 295 -33.90 -53.84 109.14
N ASN A 296 -34.38 -54.44 108.05
CA ASN A 296 -35.23 -55.63 108.08
C ASN A 296 -34.47 -56.90 108.48
N ARG A 297 -33.19 -57.03 108.11
CA ARG A 297 -32.33 -58.17 108.51
C ARG A 297 -32.05 -58.20 110.01
N ARG A 298 -32.10 -57.05 110.69
CA ARG A 298 -31.95 -56.93 112.16
C ARG A 298 -33.24 -57.25 112.93
N ARG A 299 -34.43 -56.99 112.35
CA ARG A 299 -35.74 -57.28 112.95
C ARG A 299 -36.22 -58.73 112.79
N MET A 300 -35.63 -59.49 111.87
CA MET A 300 -36.00 -60.87 111.58
C MET A 300 -35.35 -61.88 112.56
N LEU A 301 -34.19 -61.55 113.12
CA LEU A 301 -33.49 -62.38 114.13
C LEU A 301 -34.11 -62.33 115.54
N GLU A 302 -34.96 -61.33 115.84
CA GLU A 302 -35.64 -61.19 117.14
C GLU A 302 -37.05 -61.83 117.18
N LYS A 303 -37.62 -62.21 116.02
CA LYS A 303 -38.99 -62.74 115.91
C LYS A 303 -39.10 -64.26 115.72
N GLU A 304 -37.97 -64.97 115.63
CA GLU A 304 -37.96 -66.44 115.51
C GLU A 304 -38.09 -67.18 116.86
N LEU A 305 -38.00 -66.48 118.01
CA LEU A 305 -38.06 -67.10 119.34
C LEU A 305 -39.45 -67.14 120.01
N GLN A 306 -40.53 -66.66 119.36
CA GLN A 306 -41.86 -66.57 120.00
C GLN A 306 -43.07 -67.13 119.23
N VAL A 307 -42.88 -67.82 118.09
CA VAL A 307 -44.00 -68.33 117.26
C VAL A 307 -44.17 -69.86 117.30
N ALA A 308 -43.29 -70.59 117.98
CA ALA A 308 -43.34 -72.06 118.07
C ALA A 308 -44.30 -72.63 119.17
N LEU A 309 -45.10 -71.81 119.85
CA LEU A 309 -45.87 -72.26 121.05
C LEU A 309 -47.40 -72.03 120.99
N LYS A 310 -48.01 -71.67 119.84
CA LYS A 310 -49.45 -71.30 119.79
C LYS A 310 -50.30 -71.77 118.60
N MET A 311 -49.86 -72.70 117.75
CA MET A 311 -50.64 -73.10 116.55
C MET A 311 -50.90 -74.61 116.42
N GLU A 312 -50.99 -75.34 117.55
CA GLU A 312 -51.31 -76.78 117.53
C GLU A 312 -52.78 -77.12 117.87
N ASN A 313 -53.57 -76.21 118.47
CA ASN A 313 -54.91 -76.56 118.99
C ASN A 313 -56.14 -75.96 118.27
N ALA A 314 -56.02 -75.37 117.07
CA ALA A 314 -57.16 -74.66 116.43
C ALA A 314 -57.76 -75.31 115.16
N ASN A 315 -57.15 -76.34 114.57
CA ASN A 315 -57.54 -76.80 113.23
C ASN A 315 -58.46 -78.04 113.15
N LYS A 316 -59.01 -78.55 114.26
CA LYS A 316 -59.88 -79.75 114.26
C LYS A 316 -61.40 -79.50 114.27
N ARG A 317 -61.90 -78.27 114.04
CA ARG A 317 -63.35 -77.97 114.01
C ARG A 317 -63.97 -77.72 112.62
N ARG A 318 -63.23 -77.87 111.52
CA ARG A 318 -63.69 -77.47 110.17
C ARG A 318 -64.22 -78.61 109.27
N HIS A 319 -64.72 -79.72 109.83
CA HIS A 319 -65.15 -80.87 109.02
C HIS A 319 -66.67 -81.14 109.00
N GLN A 320 -67.49 -80.34 109.69
CA GLN A 320 -68.94 -80.59 109.78
C GLN A 320 -69.82 -79.62 108.95
N GLU A 321 -69.27 -78.58 108.32
CA GLU A 321 -70.04 -77.61 107.49
C GLU A 321 -70.09 -77.93 105.98
N ALA A 322 -69.71 -79.13 105.56
CA ALA A 322 -69.40 -79.42 104.16
C ALA A 322 -70.58 -79.85 103.27
N LEU A 323 -71.77 -80.11 103.80
CA LEU A 323 -72.88 -80.68 103.00
C LEU A 323 -73.90 -79.64 102.48
N GLU A 324 -74.03 -78.47 103.09
CA GLU A 324 -74.97 -77.41 102.67
C GLU A 324 -74.42 -76.47 101.56
N ARG A 325 -73.13 -76.61 101.18
CA ARG A 325 -72.48 -75.76 100.13
C ARG A 325 -72.66 -76.27 98.70
N ARG A 326 -73.19 -77.47 98.48
CA ARG A 326 -73.23 -78.10 97.14
C ARG A 326 -74.29 -77.50 96.20
N GLU A 327 -75.43 -77.06 96.71
CA GLU A 327 -76.51 -76.51 95.87
C GLU A 327 -76.26 -75.04 95.47
N LYS A 328 -75.65 -74.25 96.34
CA LYS A 328 -75.24 -72.85 96.06
C LYS A 328 -74.05 -72.73 95.10
N ALA A 329 -73.33 -73.83 94.82
CA ALA A 329 -72.20 -73.85 93.90
C ALA A 329 -72.63 -73.95 92.42
N ASN A 330 -73.68 -74.73 92.11
CA ASN A 330 -74.12 -74.96 90.72
C ASN A 330 -74.72 -73.72 90.05
N ALA A 331 -75.47 -72.89 90.79
CA ALA A 331 -76.00 -71.62 90.26
C ALA A 331 -74.92 -70.57 89.96
N ARG A 332 -73.77 -70.63 90.65
CA ARG A 332 -72.62 -69.74 90.38
C ARG A 332 -71.85 -70.17 89.14
N ILE A 333 -71.77 -71.47 88.86
CA ILE A 333 -71.06 -72.02 87.68
C ILE A 333 -71.75 -71.59 86.37
N GLN A 334 -73.08 -71.56 86.32
CA GLN A 334 -73.82 -71.12 85.12
C GLN A 334 -73.69 -69.62 84.87
N ASN A 335 -73.72 -68.79 85.92
CA ASN A 335 -73.55 -67.35 85.75
C ASN A 335 -72.11 -66.97 85.36
N VAL A 336 -71.12 -67.71 85.90
CA VAL A 336 -69.69 -67.54 85.51
C VAL A 336 -69.45 -67.97 84.07
N THR A 337 -70.05 -69.06 83.59
CA THR A 337 -69.88 -69.53 82.20
C THR A 337 -70.45 -68.54 81.19
N TYR A 338 -71.66 -68.03 81.41
CA TYR A 338 -72.27 -67.00 80.56
C TYR A 338 -71.45 -65.70 80.52
N GLN A 339 -70.95 -65.22 81.67
CA GLN A 339 -70.08 -64.04 81.72
C GLN A 339 -68.73 -64.28 81.01
N ASN A 340 -68.21 -65.50 81.06
CA ASN A 340 -66.97 -65.88 80.39
C ASN A 340 -67.16 -65.94 78.87
N GLU A 341 -68.28 -66.46 78.38
CA GLU A 341 -68.63 -66.44 76.95
C GLU A 341 -68.76 -65.01 76.41
N LEU A 342 -69.40 -64.12 77.18
CA LEU A 342 -69.56 -62.72 76.80
C LEU A 342 -68.23 -61.95 76.80
N THR A 343 -67.31 -62.28 77.71
CA THR A 343 -65.94 -61.73 77.68
C THR A 343 -65.11 -62.29 76.54
N ILE A 344 -65.28 -63.56 76.17
CA ILE A 344 -64.61 -64.16 75.00
C ILE A 344 -65.11 -63.51 73.70
N ALA A 345 -66.42 -63.27 73.57
CA ALA A 345 -67.00 -62.60 72.41
C ALA A 345 -66.50 -61.15 72.26
N ARG A 346 -66.45 -60.38 73.37
CA ARG A 346 -65.88 -59.03 73.38
C ARG A 346 -64.40 -59.02 73.02
N LYS A 347 -63.61 -59.95 73.57
CA LYS A 347 -62.18 -60.09 73.20
C LYS A 347 -61.99 -60.43 71.72
N LYS A 348 -62.85 -61.25 71.13
CA LYS A 348 -62.81 -61.54 69.68
C LYS A 348 -63.10 -60.29 68.86
N GLN A 349 -64.13 -59.52 69.21
CA GLN A 349 -64.45 -58.24 68.54
C GLN A 349 -63.32 -57.21 68.68
N GLU A 350 -62.74 -57.06 69.87
CA GLU A 350 -61.59 -56.17 70.06
C GLU A 350 -60.36 -56.59 69.23
N VAL A 351 -60.12 -57.90 69.06
CA VAL A 351 -59.03 -58.39 68.21
C VAL A 351 -59.32 -58.11 66.74
N THR A 352 -60.56 -58.32 66.27
CA THR A 352 -60.94 -58.01 64.89
C THR A 352 -60.89 -56.52 64.60
N ASP A 353 -61.32 -55.68 65.53
CA ASP A 353 -61.28 -54.22 65.39
C ASP A 353 -59.83 -53.71 65.42
N LYS A 354 -58.97 -54.29 66.26
CA LYS A 354 -57.53 -54.01 66.27
C LYS A 354 -56.85 -54.44 64.98
N GLN A 355 -57.22 -55.59 64.41
CA GLN A 355 -56.70 -56.07 63.13
C GLN A 355 -57.18 -55.19 61.96
N ALA A 356 -58.44 -54.77 61.95
CA ALA A 356 -58.98 -53.87 60.94
C ALA A 356 -58.34 -52.47 61.02
N ALA A 357 -58.20 -51.90 62.23
CA ALA A 357 -57.52 -50.62 62.45
C ALA A 357 -56.01 -50.70 62.15
N ALA A 358 -55.38 -51.86 62.30
CA ALA A 358 -53.99 -52.08 61.87
C ALA A 358 -53.89 -52.17 60.35
N ALA A 359 -54.83 -52.84 59.67
CA ALA A 359 -54.88 -52.96 58.21
C ALA A 359 -55.14 -51.61 57.52
N GLU A 360 -56.03 -50.77 58.06
CA GLU A 360 -56.27 -49.42 57.54
C GLU A 360 -55.06 -48.51 57.73
N ARG A 361 -54.39 -48.56 58.91
CA ARG A 361 -53.12 -47.86 59.12
C ARG A 361 -52.02 -48.34 58.17
N ALA A 362 -51.94 -49.64 57.89
CA ALA A 362 -50.99 -50.20 56.93
C ALA A 362 -51.24 -49.68 55.50
N ARG A 363 -52.51 -49.64 55.06
CA ARG A 363 -52.90 -49.07 53.75
C ARG A 363 -52.61 -47.57 53.66
N GLU A 364 -52.83 -46.83 54.74
CA GLU A 364 -52.55 -45.39 54.76
C GLU A 364 -51.04 -45.10 54.70
N ILE A 365 -50.23 -45.90 55.41
CA ILE A 365 -48.76 -45.86 55.32
C ILE A 365 -48.31 -46.21 53.90
N GLU A 366 -48.86 -47.25 53.29
CA GLU A 366 -48.52 -47.66 51.92
C GLU A 366 -48.89 -46.58 50.88
N LYS A 367 -50.05 -45.94 51.01
CA LYS A 367 -50.42 -44.81 50.16
C LYS A 367 -49.47 -43.61 50.35
N LYS A 368 -49.07 -43.32 51.59
CA LYS A 368 -48.09 -42.26 51.90
C LYS A 368 -46.72 -42.58 51.30
N THR A 369 -46.21 -43.81 51.46
CA THR A 369 -44.92 -44.22 50.89
C THR A 369 -44.95 -44.21 49.36
N ILE A 370 -46.03 -44.66 48.72
CA ILE A 370 -46.20 -44.60 47.26
C ILE A 370 -46.24 -43.15 46.76
N ASN A 371 -46.95 -42.26 47.46
CA ASN A 371 -47.01 -40.85 47.08
C ASN A 371 -45.66 -40.16 47.28
N GLU A 372 -44.95 -40.43 48.38
CA GLU A 372 -43.59 -39.93 48.61
C GLU A 372 -42.60 -40.42 47.54
N LEU A 373 -42.71 -41.69 47.12
CA LEU A 373 -41.89 -42.23 46.03
C LEU A 373 -42.21 -41.54 44.68
N LYS A 374 -43.49 -41.28 44.40
CA LYS A 374 -43.91 -40.53 43.19
C LYS A 374 -43.42 -39.09 43.22
N GLU A 375 -43.51 -38.41 44.35
CA GLU A 375 -42.98 -37.05 44.52
C GLU A 375 -41.46 -37.00 44.37
N ARG A 376 -40.74 -37.96 44.96
CA ARG A 376 -39.28 -38.09 44.78
C ARG A 376 -38.93 -38.34 43.31
N ALA A 377 -39.65 -39.22 42.62
CA ALA A 377 -39.46 -39.47 41.20
C ALA A 377 -39.78 -38.23 40.34
N ALA A 378 -40.81 -37.46 40.68
CA ALA A 378 -41.16 -36.22 39.98
C ALA A 378 -40.09 -35.12 40.18
N LYS A 379 -39.60 -34.96 41.42
CA LYS A 379 -38.49 -34.04 41.76
C LYS A 379 -37.21 -34.42 41.00
N SER A 380 -36.85 -35.70 41.00
CA SER A 380 -35.69 -36.20 40.24
C SER A 380 -35.83 -35.93 38.73
N LYS A 381 -37.00 -36.17 38.12
CA LYS A 381 -37.26 -35.83 36.72
C LYS A 381 -37.16 -34.33 36.43
N GLN A 382 -37.65 -33.48 37.32
CA GLN A 382 -37.53 -32.03 37.17
C GLN A 382 -36.07 -31.58 37.28
N GLU A 383 -35.31 -32.13 38.23
CA GLU A 383 -33.87 -31.87 38.37
C GLU A 383 -33.07 -32.33 37.13
N GLU A 384 -33.39 -33.50 36.57
CA GLU A 384 -32.81 -33.99 35.32
C GLU A 384 -33.14 -33.08 34.12
N GLN A 385 -34.39 -32.60 34.02
CA GLN A 385 -34.78 -31.65 32.99
C GLN A 385 -34.03 -30.32 33.12
N VAL A 386 -33.86 -29.82 34.35
CA VAL A 386 -33.06 -28.61 34.60
C VAL A 386 -31.59 -28.85 34.24
N ARG A 387 -31.04 -30.00 34.59
CA ARG A 387 -29.66 -30.38 34.23
C ARG A 387 -29.48 -30.46 32.71
N LYS A 388 -30.43 -31.08 32.00
CA LYS A 388 -30.43 -31.14 30.54
C LYS A 388 -30.52 -29.76 29.90
N LYS A 389 -31.45 -28.91 30.34
CA LYS A 389 -31.56 -27.52 29.87
C LYS A 389 -30.28 -26.72 30.09
N ARG A 390 -29.62 -26.89 31.24
CA ARG A 390 -28.32 -26.25 31.53
C ARG A 390 -27.21 -26.74 30.59
N LEU A 391 -27.16 -28.04 30.31
CA LEU A 391 -26.21 -28.61 29.35
C LEU A 391 -26.48 -28.10 27.93
N ASP A 392 -27.73 -28.11 27.48
CA ASP A 392 -28.13 -27.62 26.15
C ASP A 392 -27.81 -26.13 26.00
N ALA A 393 -28.05 -25.32 27.03
CA ALA A 393 -27.68 -23.91 27.05
C ALA A 393 -26.15 -23.71 26.97
N ALA A 394 -25.37 -24.52 27.70
CA ALA A 394 -23.90 -24.48 27.62
C ALA A 394 -23.39 -24.90 26.24
N HIS A 395 -23.98 -25.93 25.63
CA HIS A 395 -23.67 -26.35 24.26
C HIS A 395 -24.03 -25.26 23.24
N ALA A 396 -25.19 -24.62 23.37
CA ALA A 396 -25.61 -23.53 22.49
C ALA A 396 -24.68 -22.31 22.60
N LEU A 397 -24.25 -21.94 23.81
CA LEU A 397 -23.26 -20.87 24.00
C LEU A 397 -21.92 -21.22 23.35
N ARG A 398 -21.45 -22.46 23.52
CA ARG A 398 -20.21 -22.93 22.87
C ARG A 398 -20.33 -22.93 21.35
N GLN A 399 -21.46 -23.38 20.79
CA GLN A 399 -21.71 -23.34 19.35
C GLN A 399 -21.74 -21.90 18.81
N LYS A 400 -22.41 -20.98 19.51
CA LYS A 400 -22.40 -19.54 19.16
C LYS A 400 -20.97 -18.99 19.12
N HIS A 401 -20.19 -19.24 20.15
CA HIS A 401 -18.79 -18.79 20.20
C HIS A 401 -17.95 -19.38 19.06
N VAL A 402 -18.13 -20.67 18.74
CA VAL A 402 -17.46 -21.30 17.59
C VAL A 402 -17.90 -20.65 16.27
N SER A 403 -19.20 -20.42 16.06
CA SER A 403 -19.69 -19.76 14.85
C SER A 403 -19.19 -18.31 14.72
N GLU A 404 -19.10 -17.57 15.82
CA GLU A 404 -18.54 -16.21 15.82
C GLU A 404 -17.04 -16.21 15.47
N LEU A 405 -16.28 -17.19 15.97
CA LEU A 405 -14.87 -17.35 15.62
C LEU A 405 -14.69 -17.70 14.14
N LEU A 406 -15.51 -18.60 13.60
CA LEU A 406 -15.48 -18.94 12.18
C LEU A 406 -15.85 -17.75 11.31
N ALA A 407 -16.92 -17.02 11.63
CA ALA A 407 -17.32 -15.81 10.91
C ALA A 407 -16.24 -14.73 10.96
N LYS A 408 -15.57 -14.53 12.11
CA LYS A 408 -14.42 -13.61 12.23
C LYS A 408 -13.26 -14.05 11.35
N ARG A 409 -12.98 -15.36 11.27
CA ARG A 409 -11.93 -15.91 10.42
C ARG A 409 -12.25 -15.71 8.94
N GLU A 410 -13.46 -16.04 8.51
CA GLU A 410 -13.92 -15.83 7.12
C GLU A 410 -13.83 -14.35 6.72
N GLN A 411 -14.23 -13.43 7.61
CA GLN A 411 -14.10 -11.99 7.37
C GLN A 411 -12.63 -11.54 7.26
N LEU A 412 -11.73 -12.14 8.03
CA LEU A 412 -10.29 -11.85 7.93
C LEU A 412 -9.69 -12.42 6.64
N GLU A 413 -10.05 -13.65 6.27
CA GLU A 413 -9.62 -14.29 5.02
C GLU A 413 -10.10 -13.48 3.80
N ALA A 414 -11.39 -13.08 3.76
CA ALA A 414 -11.92 -12.22 2.70
C ALA A 414 -11.19 -10.87 2.61
N LYS A 415 -10.93 -10.19 3.73
CA LYS A 415 -10.13 -8.95 3.74
C LYS A 415 -8.71 -9.17 3.25
N MET A 416 -8.09 -10.30 3.60
CA MET A 416 -6.75 -10.65 3.13
C MET A 416 -6.75 -10.91 1.63
N GLU A 417 -7.76 -11.59 1.09
CA GLU A 417 -7.93 -11.80 -0.35
C GLU A 417 -8.16 -10.49 -1.10
N ASP A 418 -9.05 -9.62 -0.61
CA ASP A 418 -9.30 -8.29 -1.20
C ASP A 418 -8.01 -7.46 -1.24
N THR A 419 -7.27 -7.39 -0.13
CA THR A 419 -6.00 -6.65 -0.09
C THR A 419 -4.92 -7.26 -0.96
N GLN A 420 -4.90 -8.58 -1.14
CA GLN A 420 -3.99 -9.25 -2.09
C GLN A 420 -4.35 -8.89 -3.53
N HIS A 421 -5.63 -8.97 -3.90
CA HIS A 421 -6.09 -8.57 -5.23
C HIS A 421 -5.83 -7.10 -5.54
N GLU A 422 -6.02 -6.20 -4.58
CA GLU A 422 -5.67 -4.79 -4.72
C GLU A 422 -4.17 -4.58 -4.93
N ARG A 423 -3.31 -5.31 -4.19
CA ARG A 423 -1.85 -5.24 -4.36
C ARG A 423 -1.40 -5.79 -5.71
N GLU A 424 -1.98 -6.90 -6.15
CA GLU A 424 -1.69 -7.48 -7.46
C GLU A 424 -2.11 -6.54 -8.58
N LYS A 425 -3.32 -5.98 -8.50
CA LYS A 425 -3.81 -4.94 -9.39
C LYS A 425 -2.85 -3.75 -9.44
N ALA A 426 -2.48 -3.19 -8.29
CA ALA A 426 -1.56 -2.06 -8.22
C ALA A 426 -0.18 -2.39 -8.80
N ARG A 427 0.33 -3.60 -8.56
CA ARG A 427 1.60 -4.07 -9.12
C ARG A 427 1.55 -4.15 -10.64
N LEU A 428 0.45 -4.67 -11.21
CA LEU A 428 0.27 -4.76 -12.66
C LEU A 428 0.17 -3.36 -13.30
N LEU A 429 -0.59 -2.44 -12.71
CA LEU A 429 -0.68 -1.06 -13.21
C LEU A 429 0.68 -0.35 -13.13
N ALA A 430 1.42 -0.50 -12.03
CA ALA A 430 2.76 0.05 -11.88
C ALA A 430 3.77 -0.53 -12.90
N GLN A 431 3.63 -1.81 -13.27
CA GLN A 431 4.43 -2.40 -14.35
C GLN A 431 4.10 -1.76 -15.70
N VAL A 432 2.83 -1.48 -15.98
CA VAL A 432 2.40 -0.79 -17.21
C VAL A 432 2.96 0.63 -17.23
N GLU A 433 2.87 1.39 -16.13
CA GLU A 433 3.47 2.73 -16.01
C GLU A 433 4.99 2.71 -16.25
N HIS A 434 5.68 1.72 -15.68
CA HIS A 434 7.11 1.55 -15.89
C HIS A 434 7.45 1.26 -17.37
N GLN A 435 6.69 0.38 -18.02
CA GLN A 435 6.84 0.09 -19.46
C GLN A 435 6.54 1.34 -20.31
N LEU A 436 5.53 2.13 -19.96
CA LEU A 436 5.25 3.42 -20.62
C LEU A 436 6.42 4.39 -20.48
N SER A 437 7.07 4.46 -19.32
CA SER A 437 8.28 5.28 -19.12
C SER A 437 9.45 4.82 -19.99
N ILE A 438 9.68 3.50 -20.08
CA ILE A 438 10.76 2.94 -20.92
C ILE A 438 10.48 3.23 -22.40
N THR A 439 9.29 2.89 -22.88
CA THR A 439 8.89 3.13 -24.28
C THR A 439 8.92 4.61 -24.64
N GLN A 440 8.59 5.51 -23.72
CA GLN A 440 8.74 6.96 -23.92
C GLN A 440 10.21 7.37 -24.12
N LYS A 441 11.14 6.81 -23.33
CA LYS A 441 12.58 7.07 -23.51
C LYS A 441 13.08 6.57 -24.85
N GLU A 442 12.69 5.35 -25.24
CA GLU A 442 13.03 4.77 -26.54
C GLU A 442 12.48 5.62 -27.69
N GLN A 443 11.22 6.05 -27.61
CA GLN A 443 10.61 6.94 -28.59
C GLN A 443 11.33 8.29 -28.68
N ASN A 444 11.79 8.84 -27.56
CA ASN A 444 12.57 10.08 -27.55
C ASN A 444 13.95 9.90 -28.20
N VAL A 445 14.65 8.80 -27.93
CA VAL A 445 15.91 8.47 -28.63
C VAL A 445 15.67 8.32 -30.13
N ALA A 446 14.62 7.61 -30.53
CA ALA A 446 14.24 7.46 -31.93
C ALA A 446 13.87 8.82 -32.58
N ARG A 447 13.24 9.74 -31.83
CA ARG A 447 12.96 11.11 -32.28
C ARG A 447 14.25 11.86 -32.57
N ILE A 448 15.20 11.85 -31.65
CA ILE A 448 16.50 12.52 -31.81
C ILE A 448 17.24 11.97 -33.03
N GLN A 449 17.27 10.65 -33.22
CA GLN A 449 17.88 10.03 -34.39
C GLN A 449 17.22 10.50 -35.72
N ARG A 450 15.89 10.65 -35.75
CA ARG A 450 15.17 11.18 -36.92
C ARG A 450 15.51 12.64 -37.18
N MET A 451 15.57 13.47 -36.14
CA MET A 451 15.98 14.87 -36.26
C MET A 451 17.40 14.99 -36.83
N GLU A 452 18.34 14.20 -36.31
CA GLU A 452 19.73 14.16 -36.81
C GLU A 452 19.83 13.63 -38.24
N ALA A 453 19.02 12.62 -38.59
CA ALA A 453 18.95 12.11 -39.96
C ALA A 453 18.47 13.21 -40.92
N TYR A 454 17.43 13.96 -40.55
CA TYR A 454 16.94 15.08 -41.34
C TYR A 454 17.99 16.21 -41.45
N ALA A 455 18.66 16.56 -40.36
CA ALA A 455 19.73 17.56 -40.36
C ALA A 455 20.91 17.15 -41.27
N ARG A 456 21.30 15.87 -41.24
CA ARG A 456 22.29 15.29 -42.16
C ARG A 456 21.84 15.38 -43.61
N GLN A 457 20.58 15.03 -43.90
CA GLN A 457 20.02 15.15 -45.25
C GLN A 457 20.04 16.61 -45.75
N GLN A 458 19.67 17.57 -44.91
CA GLN A 458 19.72 19.00 -45.23
C GLN A 458 21.16 19.47 -45.51
N LEU A 459 22.14 19.01 -44.74
CA LEU A 459 23.55 19.31 -44.99
C LEU A 459 24.02 18.74 -46.32
N LEU A 460 23.68 17.48 -46.62
CA LEU A 460 24.02 16.84 -47.90
C LEU A 460 23.38 17.56 -49.09
N GLN A 461 22.12 17.99 -48.97
CA GLN A 461 21.46 18.79 -50.01
C GLN A 461 22.15 20.14 -50.22
N ARG A 462 22.58 20.81 -49.14
CA ARG A 462 23.35 22.07 -49.25
C ARG A 462 24.69 21.84 -49.94
N ILE A 463 25.44 20.80 -49.56
CA ILE A 463 26.71 20.43 -50.21
C ILE A 463 26.47 20.14 -51.69
N ALA A 464 25.50 19.28 -52.02
CA ALA A 464 25.17 18.96 -53.41
C ALA A 464 24.80 20.20 -54.23
N SER A 465 24.04 21.14 -53.64
CA SER A 465 23.72 22.42 -54.29
C SER A 465 24.96 23.29 -54.54
N ALA A 466 25.91 23.31 -53.61
CA ALA A 466 27.15 24.05 -53.72
C ALA A 466 28.11 23.42 -54.74
N ASP A 467 28.16 22.10 -54.77
CA ASP A 467 28.91 21.32 -55.75
C ASP A 467 28.33 21.53 -57.15
N ALA A 468 27.00 21.51 -57.31
CA ALA A 468 26.34 21.80 -58.59
C ALA A 468 26.66 23.22 -59.08
N ARG A 469 26.60 24.24 -58.20
CA ARG A 469 27.03 25.60 -58.55
C ARG A 469 28.50 25.64 -58.97
N SER A 470 29.38 24.96 -58.23
CA SER A 470 30.81 24.91 -58.53
C SER A 470 31.10 24.21 -59.87
N ARG A 471 30.38 23.12 -60.18
CA ARG A 471 30.45 22.43 -61.48
C ARG A 471 30.01 23.34 -62.61
N ALA A 472 28.87 24.02 -62.46
CA ALA A 472 28.37 24.97 -63.46
C ALA A 472 29.38 26.11 -63.73
N VAL A 473 30.06 26.63 -62.70
CA VAL A 473 31.12 27.65 -62.87
C VAL A 473 32.33 27.06 -63.62
N LYS A 474 32.76 25.85 -63.29
CA LYS A 474 33.88 25.17 -63.99
C LYS A 474 33.55 24.90 -65.45
N GLU A 475 32.32 24.47 -65.75
CA GLU A 475 31.83 24.25 -67.11
C GLU A 475 31.81 25.55 -67.92
N ARG A 476 31.25 26.63 -67.35
CA ARG A 476 31.29 27.97 -67.97
C ARG A 476 32.72 28.43 -68.25
N LYS A 477 33.65 28.22 -67.32
CA LYS A 477 35.07 28.55 -67.53
C LYS A 477 35.69 27.73 -68.66
N ARG A 478 35.41 26.43 -68.75
CA ARG A 478 35.89 25.56 -69.82
C ARG A 478 35.34 26.00 -71.18
N ALA A 479 34.05 26.29 -71.26
CA ALA A 479 33.40 26.79 -72.47
C ALA A 479 34.04 28.11 -72.95
N LEU A 480 34.33 29.05 -72.03
CA LEU A 480 35.02 30.30 -72.37
C LEU A 480 36.44 30.08 -72.89
N LEU A 481 37.19 29.14 -72.31
CA LEU A 481 38.54 28.80 -72.80
C LEU A 481 38.50 28.16 -74.19
N GLN A 482 37.55 27.26 -74.44
CA GLN A 482 37.33 26.66 -75.76
C GLN A 482 36.93 27.71 -76.80
N ALA A 483 36.01 28.62 -76.46
CA ALA A 483 35.65 29.74 -77.32
C ALA A 483 36.85 30.63 -77.65
N ARG A 484 37.71 30.93 -76.66
CA ARG A 484 38.95 31.70 -76.88
C ARG A 484 39.92 30.97 -77.81
N GLN A 485 40.07 29.66 -77.66
CA GLN A 485 40.89 28.85 -78.55
C GLN A 485 40.34 28.86 -79.97
N GLN A 486 39.03 28.68 -80.15
CA GLN A 486 38.36 28.77 -81.45
C GLN A 486 38.57 30.13 -82.10
N VAL A 487 38.33 31.23 -81.40
CA VAL A 487 38.58 32.59 -81.90
C VAL A 487 40.05 32.80 -82.28
N ALA A 488 41.00 32.29 -81.48
CA ALA A 488 42.42 32.37 -81.80
C ALA A 488 42.77 31.57 -83.06
N THR A 489 42.24 30.35 -83.21
CA THR A 489 42.42 29.53 -84.42
C THR A 489 41.77 30.17 -85.64
N GLU A 490 40.57 30.73 -85.50
CA GLU A 490 39.90 31.47 -86.58
C GLU A 490 40.68 32.72 -86.98
N ALA A 491 41.19 33.49 -86.01
CA ALA A 491 42.02 34.66 -86.29
C ALA A 491 43.34 34.28 -86.97
N MET A 492 43.94 33.14 -86.62
CA MET A 492 45.10 32.59 -87.32
C MET A 492 44.75 32.19 -88.76
N ILE A 493 43.66 31.44 -88.96
CA ILE A 493 43.17 31.06 -90.30
C ILE A 493 42.86 32.31 -91.14
N ARG A 494 42.21 33.33 -90.56
CA ARG A 494 41.95 34.62 -91.22
C ARG A 494 43.25 35.30 -91.64
N ARG A 495 44.28 35.33 -90.79
CA ARG A 495 45.61 35.88 -91.13
C ARG A 495 46.26 35.12 -92.29
N HIS A 496 46.24 33.78 -92.27
CA HIS A 496 46.76 32.98 -93.39
C HIS A 496 45.99 33.25 -94.68
N ARG A 497 44.65 33.29 -94.63
CA ARG A 497 43.82 33.62 -95.80
C ARG A 497 44.09 35.02 -96.35
N LEU A 498 44.28 36.03 -95.48
CA LEU A 498 44.66 37.38 -95.90
C LEU A 498 46.05 37.39 -96.53
N ALA A 499 47.02 36.68 -95.95
CA ALA A 499 48.36 36.54 -96.52
C ALA A 499 48.33 35.88 -97.91
N GLU A 500 47.59 34.78 -98.07
CA GLU A 500 47.37 34.12 -99.36
C GLU A 500 46.68 35.05 -100.38
N ALA A 501 45.68 35.82 -99.94
CA ALA A 501 44.99 36.78 -100.82
C ALA A 501 45.93 37.91 -101.27
N VAL A 502 46.80 38.41 -100.39
CA VAL A 502 47.83 39.40 -100.71
C VAL A 502 48.89 38.83 -101.65
N GLU A 503 49.35 37.59 -101.44
CA GLU A 503 50.28 36.92 -102.36
C GLU A 503 49.68 36.66 -103.74
N LYS A 504 48.41 36.23 -103.80
CA LYS A 504 47.65 36.12 -105.05
C LYS A 504 47.55 37.48 -105.74
N LEU A 505 47.19 38.55 -105.02
CA LEU A 505 47.12 39.91 -105.57
C LEU A 505 48.47 40.37 -106.14
N ARG A 506 49.58 40.09 -105.42
CA ARG A 506 50.95 40.41 -105.83
C ARG A 506 51.40 39.64 -107.08
N THR A 507 50.86 38.45 -107.30
CA THR A 507 51.18 37.60 -108.46
C THR A 507 50.24 37.83 -109.65
N THR A 508 49.01 38.32 -109.44
CA THR A 508 47.99 38.44 -110.50
C THR A 508 47.64 39.86 -110.96
N SER A 509 48.02 40.94 -110.26
CA SER A 509 47.62 42.32 -110.65
C SER A 509 48.73 43.36 -110.50
N THR A 510 48.97 44.13 -111.57
CA THR A 510 49.93 45.25 -111.63
C THR A 510 49.32 46.61 -111.24
N LYS A 511 48.10 46.67 -110.67
CA LYS A 511 47.46 47.92 -110.26
C LYS A 511 46.84 47.79 -108.87
N TRP A 512 47.30 48.63 -107.95
CA TRP A 512 47.01 48.60 -106.50
C TRP A 512 45.70 49.32 -106.12
N ASP A 513 44.98 49.90 -107.08
CA ASP A 513 43.89 50.86 -106.83
C ASP A 513 42.53 50.23 -106.41
N LYS A 514 42.42 48.90 -106.25
CA LYS A 514 41.15 48.20 -105.91
C LYS A 514 41.16 47.43 -104.59
N ILE A 515 42.03 47.81 -103.65
CA ILE A 515 42.16 47.13 -102.35
C ILE A 515 40.91 47.33 -101.46
N GLU A 516 40.32 48.52 -101.48
CA GLU A 516 39.16 48.83 -100.64
C GLU A 516 37.89 48.05 -101.06
N GLU A 517 37.72 47.81 -102.36
CA GLU A 517 36.53 47.14 -102.92
C GLU A 517 36.50 45.64 -102.58
N ILE A 518 37.66 44.96 -102.64
CA ILE A 518 37.77 43.52 -102.32
C ILE A 518 37.70 43.27 -100.80
N LEU A 519 38.26 44.18 -99.99
CA LEU A 519 38.14 44.11 -98.52
C LEU A 519 36.70 44.35 -98.04
N TYR A 520 35.92 45.19 -98.73
CA TYR A 520 34.51 45.43 -98.40
C TYR A 520 33.59 44.24 -98.78
N VAL A 521 33.82 43.59 -99.92
CA VAL A 521 33.01 42.43 -100.36
C VAL A 521 33.20 41.20 -99.46
N TYR A 522 34.39 41.02 -98.87
CA TYR A 522 34.64 39.89 -97.96
C TYR A 522 34.27 40.16 -96.50
N THR A 523 34.25 41.42 -96.05
CA THR A 523 33.82 41.77 -94.69
C THR A 523 32.30 41.85 -94.54
N SER A 524 31.56 42.07 -95.64
CA SER A 524 30.09 42.10 -95.66
C SER A 524 29.43 40.71 -95.52
N HIS A 525 30.11 39.63 -95.90
CA HIS A 525 29.62 38.24 -95.68
C HIS A 525 29.66 37.78 -94.21
N LEU A 526 30.28 38.54 -93.31
CA LEU A 526 30.39 38.20 -91.87
C LEU A 526 29.38 38.95 -90.98
N ARG A 527 28.56 39.85 -91.53
CA ARG A 527 27.50 40.57 -90.79
C ARG A 527 26.09 40.00 -91.01
N GLY A 528 25.98 38.85 -91.68
CA GLY A 528 24.72 38.22 -92.06
C GLY A 528 24.42 36.89 -91.34
N THR A 529 24.76 36.75 -90.06
CA THR A 529 24.25 35.67 -89.20
C THR A 529 24.28 36.13 -87.74
N THR A 530 23.21 36.78 -87.30
CA THR A 530 22.80 36.86 -85.88
C THR A 530 21.52 36.08 -85.73
#